data_AF-A0A9W4R8M9-F1
#
_entry.id   AF-A0A9W4R8M9-F1
#
_cell.length_a   1.000
_cell.length_b   1.000
_cell.length_c   1.000
_cell.angle_alpha   90.00
_cell.angle_beta   90.00
_cell.angle_gamma   90.00
#
_symmetry.space_group_name_H-M   'P 1'
#
loop_
_entity.id
_entity.type
_entity.pdbx_description
1 polymer ?
#
loop_
_entity_poly.entity_id
_entity_poly.type
_entity_poly.pdbx_seq_one_letter_code
_entity_poly.pdbx_strand_id
1 'polypeptide(L)' 'MTRSFALIGGNSFYCSCERVFDPKLKGRPVIVLSNNDGCAVARTAEAKALGIRMWGRREFA' A
#
# COMPACT_ATOMS: atom_id res chain seq x y z
N MET A 1 -38.59 -8.00 -2.33
CA MET A 1 -37.42 -7.68 -1.48
C MET A 1 -36.17 -7.70 -2.35
N THR A 2 -35.65 -6.54 -2.73
CA THR A 2 -34.40 -6.43 -3.48
C THR A 2 -33.21 -6.58 -2.53
N ARG A 3 -32.28 -7.50 -2.81
CA ARG A 3 -31.03 -7.63 -2.05
C ARG A 3 -30.06 -6.54 -2.51
N SER A 4 -29.54 -5.77 -1.56
CA SER A 4 -28.47 -4.80 -1.79
C SER A 4 -27.13 -5.40 -1.34
N PHE A 5 -26.08 -5.19 -2.14
CA PHE A 5 -24.71 -5.60 -1.83
C PHE A 5 -23.81 -4.37 -1.75
N ALA A 6 -22.82 -4.41 -0.86
CA ALA A 6 -21.78 -3.40 -0.73
C ALA A 6 -20.40 -4.06 -0.65
N LEU A 7 -19.39 -3.41 -1.24
CA LEU A 7 -17.99 -3.82 -1.17
C LEU A 7 -17.22 -2.76 -0.37
N ILE A 8 -16.50 -3.21 0.66
CA ILE A 8 -15.63 -2.35 1.47
C ILE A 8 -14.19 -2.74 1.15
N GLY A 9 -13.37 -1.76 0.75
CA GLY A 9 -11.95 -1.95 0.45
C GLY A 9 -11.10 -0.89 1.14
N GLY A 10 -9.88 -1.26 1.51
CA GLY A 10 -8.90 -0.37 2.13
C GLY A 10 -7.92 0.22 1.12
N ASN A 11 -7.65 1.53 1.22
CA ASN A 11 -6.61 2.17 0.42
C ASN A 11 -5.23 1.86 1.01
N SER A 12 -4.40 1.13 0.25
CA SER A 12 -3.04 0.74 0.66
C SER A 12 -3.01 0.22 2.10
N PHE A 13 -3.85 -0.76 2.41
CA PHE A 13 -4.26 -1.14 3.77
C PHE A 13 -3.11 -1.24 4.77
N TYR A 14 -2.08 -2.05 4.49
CA TYR A 14 -0.92 -2.17 5.38
C TYR A 14 -0.21 -0.82 5.63
N CYS A 15 -0.01 0.01 4.61
CA CYS A 15 0.58 1.34 4.80
C CYS A 15 -0.32 2.26 5.64
N SER A 16 -1.64 2.09 5.54
CA SER A 16 -2.60 2.85 6.35
C SER A 16 -2.56 2.42 7.82
N CYS A 17 -2.40 1.11 8.10
CA CYS A 17 -2.15 0.61 9.45
C CYS A 17 -0.88 1.24 10.04
N GLU A 18 0.25 1.21 9.31
CA GLU A 18 1.51 1.82 9.77
C GLU A 18 1.34 3.32 10.06
N ARG A 19 0.60 4.07 9.24
CA ARG A 19 0.33 5.50 9.48
C ARG A 19 -0.55 5.78 10.71
N VAL A 20 -1.39 4.83 11.11
CA VAL A 20 -2.17 4.94 12.35
C VAL A 20 -1.26 4.77 13.56
N PHE A 21 -0.30 3.84 13.50
CA PHE A 21 0.64 3.59 14.60
C PHE A 21 1.80 4.59 14.66
N ASP A 22 2.29 5.07 13.52
CA ASP A 22 3.27 6.16 13.41
C ASP A 22 2.73 7.33 12.56
N PRO A 23 2.12 8.35 13.22
CA PRO A 23 1.59 9.53 12.54
C PRO A 23 2.64 10.32 11.74
N LYS A 24 3.94 10.16 12.02
CA LYS A 24 5.01 10.83 11.25
C LYS A 24 5.11 10.32 9.82
N LEU A 25 4.51 9.17 9.51
CA LEU A 25 4.42 8.61 8.16
C LEU A 25 3.33 9.26 7.29
N LYS A 26 2.51 10.15 7.85
CA LYS A 26 1.48 10.88 7.11
C LYS A 26 2.11 11.77 6.04
N GLY A 27 1.62 11.68 4.81
CA GLY A 27 2.15 12.43 3.66
C GLY A 27 3.53 11.98 3.16
N ARG A 28 4.13 10.95 3.78
CA ARG A 28 5.41 10.39 3.35
C ARG A 28 5.18 9.19 2.42
N PRO A 29 6.06 8.95 1.44
CA PRO A 29 6.09 7.69 0.70
C PRO A 29 6.34 6.52 1.67
N VAL A 30 5.37 5.60 1.76
CA VAL A 30 5.48 4.36 2.54
C VAL A 30 5.27 3.16 1.63
N ILE A 31 6.10 2.15 1.84
CA ILE A 31 5.97 0.79 1.29
C ILE A 31 6.03 -0.21 2.44
N VAL A 32 5.29 -1.31 2.30
CA VAL A 32 5.38 -2.47 3.20
C VAL A 32 5.87 -3.65 2.38
N LEU A 33 6.91 -4.33 2.87
CA LEU A 33 7.53 -5.48 2.22
C LEU A 33 7.02 -6.80 2.83
N SER A 34 6.92 -7.85 2.03
CA SER A 34 6.79 -9.23 2.52
C SER A 34 8.14 -9.70 3.03
N ASN A 35 8.18 -10.39 4.19
CA ASN A 35 9.29 -11.23 4.68
C ASN A 35 10.74 -10.81 4.34
N ASN A 36 11.03 -9.51 4.29
CA ASN A 36 12.34 -8.95 3.96
C ASN A 36 12.95 -9.41 2.62
N ASP A 37 12.16 -9.94 1.70
CA ASP A 37 12.60 -10.48 0.39
C ASP A 37 12.61 -9.40 -0.72
N GLY A 38 12.35 -8.14 -0.37
CA GLY A 38 12.24 -7.02 -1.29
C GLY A 38 10.90 -6.92 -2.04
N CYS A 39 9.94 -7.79 -1.74
CA CYS A 39 8.61 -7.80 -2.35
C CYS A 39 7.71 -6.74 -1.71
N ALA A 40 7.48 -5.61 -2.39
CA ALA A 40 6.48 -4.64 -1.95
C ALA A 40 5.06 -5.20 -2.10
N VAL A 41 4.38 -5.42 -0.97
CA VAL A 41 2.98 -5.92 -0.88
C VAL A 41 1.96 -4.82 -0.70
N ALA A 42 2.38 -3.65 -0.21
CA ALA A 42 1.57 -2.44 -0.21
C ALA A 42 2.45 -1.22 -0.48
N ARG A 43 1.89 -0.23 -1.17
CA ARG A 43 2.52 1.07 -1.41
C ARG A 43 1.50 2.19 -1.43
N THR A 44 1.85 3.31 -0.83
CA THR A 44 1.07 4.55 -0.83
C THR A 44 1.04 5.22 -2.21
N ALA A 45 0.15 6.20 -2.42
CA ALA A 45 0.06 6.91 -3.70
C ALA A 45 1.34 7.71 -3.99
N GLU A 46 1.93 8.29 -2.95
CA GLU A 46 3.21 9.00 -2.96
C GLU A 46 4.35 8.06 -3.40
N ALA A 47 4.39 6.82 -2.87
CA ALA A 47 5.34 5.81 -3.31
C ALA A 47 5.10 5.35 -4.76
N LYS A 48 3.84 5.30 -5.23
CA LYS A 48 3.53 5.02 -6.64
C LYS A 48 4.04 6.14 -7.56
N ALA A 49 3.91 7.39 -7.16
CA ALA A 49 4.38 8.55 -7.92
C ALA A 49 5.90 8.57 -8.09
N LEU A 50 6.64 8.01 -7.13
CA LEU A 50 8.09 7.78 -7.20
C LEU A 50 8.50 6.57 -8.06
N GLY A 51 7.56 5.92 -8.76
CA GLY A 51 7.85 4.79 -9.64
C GLY A 51 8.04 3.44 -8.92
N ILE A 52 7.97 3.37 -7.59
CA ILE A 52 8.20 2.13 -6.83
C ILE A 52 7.14 1.09 -7.17
N ARG A 53 7.49 0.03 -7.91
CA ARG A 53 6.54 -0.99 -8.39
C ARG A 53 6.13 -1.98 -7.28
N MET A 54 5.01 -2.68 -7.48
CA MET A 54 4.68 -3.84 -6.64
C MET A 54 5.33 -5.10 -7.21
N TRP A 55 5.50 -6.10 -6.37
CA TRP A 55 6.02 -7.41 -6.77
C TRP A 55 5.29 -8.00 -7.99
N GLY A 56 6.06 -8.68 -8.85
CA GLY A 56 5.59 -9.25 -10.11
C GLY A 56 5.67 -8.29 -11.31
N ARG A 57 5.97 -7.00 -11.11
CA ARG A 57 6.34 -6.09 -12.21
C ARG A 57 7.85 -5.89 -12.23
N ARG A 58 8.53 -6.57 -13.16
CA ARG A 58 10.00 -6.58 -13.30
C ARG A 58 10.58 -5.16 -13.29
N GLU A 59 11.71 -5.04 -12.59
CA GLU A 59 12.69 -3.94 -12.55
C GLU A 59 12.29 -2.67 -11.79
N PHE A 60 12.99 -2.50 -10.66
CA PHE A 60 13.33 -1.19 -10.08
C PHE A 60 14.37 -0.56 -11.02
N ALA A 61 13.98 0.49 -11.73
CA ALA A 61 14.88 1.45 -12.34
C ALA A 61 14.66 2.78 -11.62
#